data_AF-A0A836XHH0-F1
#
_entry.id   AF-A0A836XHH0-F1
#
_cell.length_a   1.000
_cell.length_b   1.000
_cell.length_c   1.000
_cell.angle_alpha   90.00
_cell.angle_beta   90.00
_cell.angle_gamma   90.00
#
_symmetry.space_group_name_H-M   'P 1'
#
loop_
_entity.id
_entity.type
_entity.pdbx_description
1 polymer ?
#
loop_
_entity_poly.entity_id
_entity_poly.type
_entity_poly.pdbx_seq_one_letter_code
_entity_poly.pdbx_strand_id
1 'polypeptide(L)'
;MSSPTAYNIIYNWDGAPHGYSPIDQSMQTFLDKTYAPLEDTQVGALFWCIGEHAVRWPSEKMELLADVNNRRYENAAAFTHSENIRRMLDRGEDPQQAVIDRGHQLGLHVYASQRMNDNHFDGAQLADLQTLHHTELTQLRKDHPEWLLGPDTEEWFALSWNMAVPEVRENRLQHLREICQNYTWDGVELDWQRHPFHFPDDQAYRLGYVLTDFMRAARELTREISQQRGTPFYLAARVAGSIEGCQRIGYDVETWIKEDLIDVLIPAGAAGTDPAIEVNAFRSLIADRAIALYPGFDGGVPGPATGPEDEATRHIMRSKATALQYHQQGATGIYAFNWHADRDSKRELLSQVGKRETLQKQNKLYSITHRFRQETGPWRGAYKHDRLRGALPVVLHPTFKETGPHFTLALADDLLKFPPQHLTLRFRLQDWVDGDQVRFLLNDEPLINPTINYCHHGDSNPISDVSNAAWHNFKLDAIEIPPGTHRIEAILLNRHPQLACDLVLTDIELVVIYT
;
A
#
# COMPACT_ATOMS: atom_id res chain seq x y z
N MET A 1 16.72 15.69 -18.71
CA MET A 1 16.98 15.24 -17.33
C MET A 1 17.21 13.75 -17.36
N SER A 2 18.07 13.20 -16.50
CA SER A 2 18.25 11.75 -16.39
C SER A 2 17.02 11.17 -15.69
N SER A 3 16.55 10.01 -16.14
CA SER A 3 15.56 9.21 -15.41
C SER A 3 16.29 8.38 -14.35
N PRO A 4 15.67 8.10 -13.18
CA PRO A 4 16.24 7.15 -12.24
C PRO A 4 16.43 5.77 -12.88
N THR A 5 17.40 5.01 -12.37
CA THR A 5 17.66 3.63 -12.81
C THR A 5 16.42 2.76 -12.61
N ALA A 6 16.21 1.75 -13.47
CA ALA A 6 15.16 0.77 -13.26
C ALA A 6 15.54 -0.17 -12.09
N TYR A 7 14.88 0.01 -10.94
CA TYR A 7 15.19 -0.68 -9.69
C TYR A 7 14.58 -2.08 -9.57
N ASN A 8 13.66 -2.48 -10.46
CA ASN A 8 12.78 -3.66 -10.36
C ASN A 8 11.89 -3.66 -9.11
N ILE A 9 12.46 -3.62 -7.90
CA ILE A 9 11.76 -3.40 -6.64
C ILE A 9 12.36 -2.18 -5.93
N ILE A 10 11.49 -1.25 -5.55
CA ILE A 10 11.75 -0.23 -4.53
C ILE A 10 11.23 -0.80 -3.21
N TYR A 11 12.11 -0.93 -2.22
CA TYR A 11 11.74 -1.41 -0.90
C TYR A 11 11.67 -0.23 0.07
N ASN A 12 10.52 -0.01 0.70
CA ASN A 12 10.38 0.98 1.77
C ASN A 12 10.59 0.35 3.13
N TRP A 13 11.52 0.92 3.91
CA TRP A 13 11.67 0.65 5.33
C TRP A 13 11.11 1.81 6.13
N ASP A 14 10.16 1.54 7.03
CA ASP A 14 9.57 2.55 7.92
C ASP A 14 10.50 3.01 9.07
N GLY A 15 11.68 2.42 9.17
CA GLY A 15 12.63 2.62 10.27
C GLY A 15 12.57 1.55 11.35
N ALA A 16 11.70 0.54 11.23
CA ALA A 16 11.56 -0.55 12.20
C ALA A 16 12.87 -1.26 12.62
N PRO A 17 13.93 -1.38 11.78
CA PRO A 17 15.19 -2.01 12.21
C PRO A 17 15.85 -1.36 13.44
N HIS A 18 15.56 -0.09 13.74
CA HIS A 18 15.96 0.54 15.02
C HIS A 18 15.35 -0.13 16.25
N GLY A 19 14.19 -0.75 16.13
CA GLY A 19 13.49 -1.46 17.22
C GLY A 19 13.73 -2.97 17.26
N TYR A 20 14.51 -3.53 16.34
CA TYR A 20 14.65 -4.99 16.22
C TYR A 20 15.69 -5.60 17.18
N SER A 21 16.53 -4.78 17.80
CA SER A 21 17.53 -5.20 18.78
C SER A 21 17.22 -4.60 20.15
N PRO A 22 17.68 -5.24 21.24
CA PRO A 22 17.75 -4.58 22.54
C PRO A 22 18.48 -3.23 22.45
N ILE A 23 18.24 -2.40 23.46
CA ILE A 23 18.93 -1.14 23.69
C ILE A 23 20.46 -1.30 23.57
N ASP A 24 21.13 -0.23 23.14
CA ASP A 24 22.56 -0.21 22.79
C ASP A 24 22.85 -1.00 21.51
N GLN A 25 21.90 -1.00 20.58
CA GLN A 25 22.11 -1.51 19.22
C GLN A 25 23.33 -0.81 18.59
N SER A 26 24.32 -1.60 18.18
CA SER A 26 25.47 -1.11 17.45
C SER A 26 25.09 -0.72 16.03
N MET A 27 25.81 0.23 15.44
CA MET A 27 25.63 0.61 14.03
C MET A 27 25.69 -0.61 13.10
N GLN A 28 26.64 -1.53 13.31
CA GLN A 28 26.74 -2.74 12.50
C GLN A 28 25.47 -3.61 12.59
N THR A 29 24.97 -3.85 13.81
CA THR A 29 23.75 -4.66 14.00
C THR A 29 22.54 -4.01 13.34
N PHE A 30 22.45 -2.69 13.40
CA PHE A 30 21.40 -1.92 12.74
C PHE A 30 21.47 -2.09 11.22
N LEU A 31 22.64 -1.86 10.62
CA LEU A 31 22.86 -2.01 9.18
C LEU A 31 22.61 -3.44 8.70
N ASP A 32 23.06 -4.46 9.45
CA ASP A 32 22.84 -5.86 9.12
C ASP A 32 21.34 -6.17 9.06
N LYS A 33 20.56 -5.68 10.03
CA LYS A 33 19.10 -5.88 10.05
C LYS A 33 18.38 -5.11 8.96
N THR A 34 18.85 -3.92 8.61
CA THR A 34 18.28 -3.12 7.51
C THR A 34 18.48 -3.79 6.15
N TYR A 35 19.66 -4.35 5.88
CA TYR A 35 20.04 -4.81 4.54
C TYR A 35 19.97 -6.32 4.32
N ALA A 36 20.06 -7.16 5.36
CA ALA A 36 19.98 -8.62 5.22
C ALA A 36 18.77 -9.15 4.42
N PRO A 37 17.56 -8.56 4.51
CA PRO A 37 16.41 -8.98 3.71
C PRO A 37 16.55 -8.64 2.21
N LEU A 38 17.40 -7.67 1.86
CA LEU A 38 17.53 -7.11 0.52
C LEU A 38 18.67 -7.77 -0.29
N GLU A 39 19.68 -8.32 0.40
CA GLU A 39 20.83 -9.01 -0.21
C GLU A 39 20.39 -10.15 -1.13
N ASP A 40 20.94 -10.26 -2.34
CA ASP A 40 20.63 -11.30 -3.32
C ASP A 40 19.14 -11.38 -3.72
N THR A 41 18.46 -10.24 -3.76
CA THR A 41 17.06 -10.12 -4.22
C THR A 41 16.94 -9.25 -5.48
N GLN A 42 15.72 -8.94 -5.91
CA GLN A 42 15.47 -7.99 -7.02
C GLN A 42 15.36 -6.53 -6.56
N VAL A 43 15.62 -6.22 -5.29
CA VAL A 43 15.61 -4.85 -4.78
C VAL A 43 16.75 -4.05 -5.40
N GLY A 44 16.42 -2.90 -6.00
CA GLY A 44 17.37 -1.98 -6.62
C GLY A 44 17.45 -0.60 -5.95
N ALA A 45 16.48 -0.27 -5.08
CA ALA A 45 16.52 0.94 -4.26
C ALA A 45 15.87 0.71 -2.89
N LEU A 46 16.46 1.35 -1.89
CA LEU A 46 15.92 1.44 -0.54
C LEU A 46 15.33 2.84 -0.33
N PHE A 47 14.05 2.91 0.04
CA PHE A 47 13.40 4.13 0.48
C PHE A 47 13.32 4.07 2.01
N TRP A 48 14.13 4.89 2.68
CA TRP A 48 14.28 4.88 4.12
C TRP A 48 13.43 5.97 4.77
N CYS A 49 12.41 5.56 5.54
CA CYS A 49 11.54 6.48 6.24
C CYS A 49 12.30 7.17 7.38
N ILE A 50 12.34 8.50 7.32
CA ILE A 50 13.13 9.33 8.24
C ILE A 50 12.38 9.73 9.52
N GLY A 51 11.13 9.30 9.69
CA GLY A 51 10.27 9.66 10.83
C GLY A 51 8.90 10.19 10.41
N GLU A 52 8.13 10.62 11.40
CA GLU A 52 6.75 11.09 11.21
C GLU A 52 6.66 12.61 11.40
N HIS A 53 6.90 13.08 12.63
CA HIS A 53 6.77 14.50 12.96
C HIS A 53 7.97 15.06 13.70
N ALA A 54 8.68 14.25 14.47
CA ALA A 54 9.96 14.61 15.04
C ALA A 54 11.11 14.11 14.17
N VAL A 55 12.27 14.76 14.27
CA VAL A 55 13.47 14.33 13.53
C VAL A 55 14.19 13.20 14.25
N ARG A 56 15.01 12.45 13.49
CA ARG A 56 15.87 11.36 13.99
C ARG A 56 17.36 11.72 13.92
N TRP A 57 17.67 13.01 13.83
CA TRP A 57 19.01 13.60 13.73
C TRP A 57 19.09 14.89 14.56
N PRO A 58 20.29 15.38 14.91
CA PRO A 58 20.42 16.68 15.58
C PRO A 58 19.91 17.82 14.71
N SER A 59 18.95 18.60 15.23
CA SER A 59 18.40 19.77 14.55
C SER A 59 18.33 20.95 15.50
N GLU A 60 18.56 22.16 14.97
CA GLU A 60 18.35 23.42 15.70
C GLU A 60 16.94 23.97 15.53
N LYS A 61 16.18 23.44 14.56
CA LYS A 61 14.87 23.99 14.15
C LYS A 61 13.71 23.05 14.46
N MET A 62 13.98 21.77 14.67
CA MET A 62 12.95 20.73 14.81
C MET A 62 13.22 19.85 16.03
N GLU A 63 12.16 19.38 16.67
CA GLU A 63 12.29 18.54 17.85
C GLU A 63 12.88 17.17 17.50
N LEU A 64 13.86 16.71 18.27
CA LEU A 64 14.36 15.34 18.18
C LEU A 64 13.33 14.40 18.81
N LEU A 65 13.20 13.20 18.24
CA LEU A 65 12.28 12.17 18.68
C LEU A 65 12.28 11.98 20.22
N ALA A 66 11.09 12.07 20.82
CA ALA A 66 10.84 12.01 22.27
C ALA A 66 11.31 13.21 23.13
N ASP A 67 11.76 14.33 22.54
CA ASP A 67 12.15 15.53 23.29
C ASP A 67 10.97 16.12 24.09
N VAL A 68 9.81 16.26 23.47
CA VAL A 68 8.61 16.86 24.08
C VAL A 68 8.18 16.12 25.35
N ASN A 69 8.37 14.80 25.40
CA ASN A 69 8.02 13.96 26.56
C ASN A 69 9.20 13.66 27.48
N ASN A 70 10.33 14.37 27.34
CA ASN A 70 11.54 14.17 28.15
C ASN A 70 12.03 12.71 28.15
N ARG A 71 12.06 12.06 26.98
CA ARG A 71 12.43 10.64 26.81
C ARG A 71 11.59 9.69 27.69
N ARG A 72 10.31 10.01 27.88
CA ARG A 72 9.30 9.08 28.41
C ARG A 72 8.49 8.52 27.26
N TYR A 73 8.20 7.23 27.32
CA TYR A 73 7.64 6.46 26.20
C TYR A 73 6.34 5.79 26.62
N GLU A 74 5.40 5.72 25.69
CA GLU A 74 4.08 5.12 25.89
C GLU A 74 4.13 3.59 26.03
N ASN A 75 5.16 2.93 25.47
CA ASN A 75 5.34 1.48 25.57
C ASN A 75 6.81 1.05 25.34
N ALA A 76 7.09 -0.23 25.56
CA ALA A 76 8.44 -0.80 25.45
C ALA A 76 9.00 -0.78 24.01
N ALA A 77 8.14 -0.85 22.99
CA ALA A 77 8.56 -0.78 21.59
C ALA A 77 9.03 0.63 21.24
N ALA A 78 8.25 1.66 21.61
CA ALA A 78 8.60 3.06 21.45
C ALA A 78 9.90 3.41 22.20
N PHE A 79 10.08 2.90 23.43
CA PHE A 79 11.33 3.03 24.19
C PHE A 79 12.50 2.42 23.41
N THR A 80 12.40 1.15 23.01
CA THR A 80 13.49 0.44 22.34
C THR A 80 13.90 1.11 21.03
N HIS A 81 12.92 1.43 20.18
CA HIS A 81 13.16 2.08 18.90
C HIS A 81 13.82 3.44 19.06
N SER A 82 13.23 4.32 19.88
CA SER A 82 13.67 5.71 20.01
C SER A 82 15.02 5.84 20.72
N GLU A 83 15.24 5.04 21.77
CA GLU A 83 16.51 5.06 22.49
C GLU A 83 17.66 4.48 21.67
N ASN A 84 17.42 3.48 20.81
CA ASN A 84 18.47 3.01 19.91
C ASN A 84 18.93 4.13 18.96
N ILE A 85 18.01 4.93 18.43
CA ILE A 85 18.35 6.11 17.63
C ILE A 85 19.15 7.11 18.47
N ARG A 86 18.62 7.54 19.63
CA ARG A 86 19.28 8.56 20.47
C ARG A 86 20.65 8.12 20.95
N ARG A 87 20.83 6.85 21.31
CA ARG A 87 22.12 6.35 21.79
C ARG A 87 23.16 6.22 20.68
N MET A 88 22.76 5.98 19.43
CA MET A 88 23.68 6.13 18.28
C MET A 88 24.17 7.58 18.21
N LEU A 89 23.26 8.55 18.29
CA LEU A 89 23.61 9.98 18.27
C LEU A 89 24.49 10.38 19.48
N ASP A 90 24.19 9.89 20.68
CA ASP A 90 24.99 10.15 21.90
C ASP A 90 26.42 9.60 21.77
N ARG A 91 26.64 8.55 20.97
CA ARG A 91 27.97 8.02 20.62
C ARG A 91 28.67 8.79 19.51
N GLY A 92 28.03 9.82 18.94
CA GLY A 92 28.53 10.56 17.78
C GLY A 92 28.41 9.78 16.47
N GLU A 93 27.56 8.74 16.42
CA GLU A 93 27.28 7.98 15.21
C GLU A 93 26.15 8.65 14.42
N ASP A 94 26.15 8.48 13.09
CA ASP A 94 25.11 8.98 12.20
C ASP A 94 24.39 7.82 11.50
N PRO A 95 23.23 7.37 12.02
CA PRO A 95 22.51 6.25 11.42
C PRO A 95 21.93 6.56 10.03
N GLN A 96 21.63 7.82 9.73
CA GLN A 96 21.06 8.17 8.43
C GLN A 96 22.14 8.07 7.34
N GLN A 97 23.31 8.68 7.59
CA GLN A 97 24.43 8.59 6.65
C GLN A 97 24.96 7.15 6.53
N ALA A 98 25.01 6.40 7.64
CA ALA A 98 25.46 5.00 7.61
C ALA A 98 24.55 4.10 6.75
N VAL A 99 23.23 4.32 6.75
CA VAL A 99 22.31 3.59 5.86
C VAL A 99 22.60 3.91 4.41
N ILE A 100 22.83 5.17 4.06
CA ILE A 100 23.20 5.59 2.69
C ILE A 100 24.49 4.89 2.25
N ASP A 101 25.55 5.01 3.04
CA ASP A 101 26.87 4.47 2.73
C ASP A 101 26.81 2.94 2.53
N ARG A 102 26.07 2.24 3.39
CA ARG A 102 25.90 0.79 3.27
C ARG A 102 25.09 0.40 2.03
N GLY A 103 24.07 1.18 1.66
CA GLY A 103 23.29 0.95 0.45
C GLY A 103 24.15 1.10 -0.80
N HIS A 104 24.97 2.16 -0.86
CA HIS A 104 25.91 2.38 -1.97
C HIS A 104 26.95 1.25 -2.08
N GLN A 105 27.46 0.73 -0.96
CA GLN A 105 28.35 -0.45 -0.96
C GLN A 105 27.70 -1.71 -1.54
N LEU A 106 26.38 -1.84 -1.40
CA LEU A 106 25.59 -2.93 -1.96
C LEU A 106 25.07 -2.64 -3.37
N GLY A 107 25.40 -1.47 -3.94
CA GLY A 107 24.95 -1.05 -5.27
C GLY A 107 23.49 -0.61 -5.34
N LEU A 108 22.89 -0.24 -4.21
CA LEU A 108 21.52 0.27 -4.11
C LEU A 108 21.53 1.80 -4.08
N HIS A 109 20.56 2.42 -4.76
CA HIS A 109 20.24 3.81 -4.46
C HIS A 109 19.43 3.89 -3.15
N VAL A 110 19.68 4.93 -2.36
CA VAL A 110 19.05 5.16 -1.07
C VAL A 110 18.36 6.52 -1.07
N TYR A 111 17.05 6.49 -0.86
CA TYR A 111 16.20 7.67 -0.81
C TYR A 111 15.74 7.92 0.62
N ALA A 112 15.62 9.18 1.01
CA ALA A 112 14.80 9.52 2.17
C ALA A 112 13.32 9.36 1.82
N SER A 113 12.49 8.92 2.78
CA SER A 113 11.04 8.88 2.65
C SER A 113 10.40 9.70 3.76
N GLN A 114 9.78 10.82 3.42
CA GLN A 114 9.09 11.70 4.36
C GLN A 114 7.60 11.39 4.36
N ARG A 115 7.06 10.97 5.51
CA ARG A 115 5.60 10.89 5.71
C ARG A 115 5.03 12.31 5.79
N MET A 116 4.15 12.65 4.87
CA MET A 116 3.70 14.03 4.75
C MET A 116 2.68 14.42 5.81
N ASN A 117 1.91 13.46 6.35
CA ASN A 117 0.89 13.75 7.34
C ASN A 117 0.52 12.56 8.23
N ASP A 118 1.51 11.89 8.81
CA ASP A 118 1.25 10.72 9.66
C ASP A 118 0.26 11.06 10.80
N ASN A 119 -0.57 10.09 11.19
CA ASN A 119 -1.55 10.26 12.26
C ASN A 119 -1.75 8.96 13.05
N HIS A 120 -0.67 8.35 13.54
CA HIS A 120 -0.74 7.25 14.49
C HIS A 120 -0.99 7.72 15.93
N PHE A 121 -1.95 8.63 16.14
CA PHE A 121 -2.32 9.13 17.48
C PHE A 121 -3.49 8.37 18.13
N ASP A 122 -3.73 7.12 17.71
CA ASP A 122 -4.74 6.21 18.26
C ASP A 122 -6.16 6.82 18.38
N GLY A 123 -6.54 7.65 17.41
CA GLY A 123 -7.84 8.32 17.39
C GLY A 123 -8.02 9.43 18.43
N ALA A 124 -6.93 9.94 19.02
CA ALA A 124 -6.98 11.10 19.89
C ALA A 124 -7.62 12.32 19.20
N GLN A 125 -8.32 13.13 19.97
CA GLN A 125 -9.04 14.31 19.52
C GLN A 125 -8.32 15.61 19.91
N LEU A 126 -8.74 16.74 19.36
CA LEU A 126 -8.15 18.05 19.69
C LEU A 126 -8.16 18.34 21.20
N ALA A 127 -9.21 17.88 21.90
CA ALA A 127 -9.35 18.04 23.34
C ALA A 127 -8.29 17.27 24.15
N ASP A 128 -7.75 16.18 23.59
CA ASP A 128 -6.75 15.33 24.25
C ASP A 128 -5.33 15.89 24.10
N LEU A 129 -5.11 16.83 23.18
CA LEU A 129 -3.77 17.19 22.69
C LEU A 129 -2.81 17.69 23.77
N GLN A 130 -3.34 18.36 24.80
CA GLN A 130 -2.52 18.88 25.90
C GLN A 130 -2.00 17.79 26.84
N THR A 131 -2.75 16.70 26.99
CA THR A 131 -2.44 15.57 27.88
C THR A 131 -1.99 14.32 27.13
N LEU A 132 -2.10 14.31 25.80
CA LEU A 132 -1.67 13.22 24.95
C LEU A 132 -0.17 12.96 25.13
N HIS A 133 0.16 11.70 25.38
CA HIS A 133 1.53 11.23 25.52
C HIS A 133 1.87 10.30 24.36
N HIS A 134 2.54 10.83 23.35
CA HIS A 134 2.97 10.08 22.18
C HIS A 134 4.38 10.49 21.75
N THR A 135 5.23 9.54 21.40
CA THR A 135 6.65 9.78 21.09
C THR A 135 6.88 10.74 19.91
N GLU A 136 5.97 10.75 18.93
CA GLU A 136 5.99 11.61 17.75
C GLU A 136 5.12 12.89 17.92
N LEU A 137 4.65 13.20 19.13
CA LEU A 137 3.95 14.47 19.38
C LEU A 137 4.96 15.63 19.46
N THR A 138 4.83 16.61 18.56
CA THR A 138 5.64 17.85 18.54
C THR A 138 5.02 18.96 19.39
N GLN A 139 5.82 19.90 19.90
CA GLN A 139 5.32 21.07 20.63
C GLN A 139 4.52 21.97 19.70
N LEU A 140 4.95 22.11 18.44
CA LEU A 140 4.22 22.84 17.39
C LEU A 140 2.74 22.41 17.30
N ARG A 141 2.50 21.09 17.37
CA ARG A 141 1.15 20.54 17.33
C ARG A 141 0.33 20.93 18.56
N LYS A 142 0.93 20.88 19.76
CA LYS A 142 0.28 21.27 21.02
C LYS A 142 -0.05 22.76 21.07
N ASP A 143 0.83 23.60 20.50
CA ASP A 143 0.68 25.06 20.51
C ASP A 143 -0.34 25.55 19.48
N HIS A 144 -0.53 24.78 18.40
CA HIS A 144 -1.40 25.14 17.28
C HIS A 144 -2.47 24.07 16.96
N PRO A 145 -3.38 23.75 17.91
CA PRO A 145 -4.49 22.83 17.65
C PRO A 145 -5.40 23.31 16.50
N GLU A 146 -5.48 24.63 16.24
CA GLU A 146 -6.24 25.23 15.15
C GLU A 146 -5.67 24.95 13.75
N TRP A 147 -4.45 24.40 13.67
CA TRP A 147 -3.85 23.98 12.40
C TRP A 147 -4.15 22.51 12.05
N LEU A 148 -4.89 21.80 12.88
CA LEU A 148 -5.27 20.40 12.68
C LEU A 148 -6.67 20.32 12.06
N LEU A 149 -6.98 19.20 11.40
CA LEU A 149 -8.28 19.02 10.72
C LEU A 149 -9.46 18.92 11.68
N GLY A 150 -9.25 18.38 12.88
CA GLY A 150 -10.29 18.24 13.89
C GLY A 150 -11.53 17.51 13.35
N PRO A 151 -12.74 18.07 13.53
CA PRO A 151 -13.99 17.44 13.10
C PRO A 151 -14.23 17.50 11.58
N ASP A 152 -13.38 18.18 10.80
CA ASP A 152 -13.57 18.37 9.35
C ASP A 152 -13.01 17.19 8.51
N THR A 153 -12.63 16.09 9.15
CA THR A 153 -12.12 14.86 8.54
C THR A 153 -12.67 13.62 9.25
N GLU A 154 -12.25 12.42 8.83
CA GLU A 154 -12.53 11.18 9.54
C GLU A 154 -12.03 11.26 10.99
N GLU A 155 -12.90 10.96 11.96
CA GLU A 155 -12.66 11.27 13.37
C GLU A 155 -11.40 10.60 13.96
N TRP A 156 -11.02 9.40 13.49
CA TRP A 156 -9.75 8.76 13.88
C TRP A 156 -8.51 9.54 13.44
N PHE A 157 -8.66 10.42 12.44
CA PHE A 157 -7.60 11.21 11.81
C PHE A 157 -7.70 12.70 12.15
N ALA A 158 -8.46 13.07 13.19
CA ALA A 158 -8.72 14.45 13.61
C ALA A 158 -7.44 15.27 13.89
N LEU A 159 -6.35 14.63 14.33
CA LEU A 159 -5.09 15.33 14.57
C LEU A 159 -4.23 15.50 13.31
N SER A 160 -4.69 15.11 12.12
CA SER A 160 -3.88 15.31 10.91
C SER A 160 -3.71 16.80 10.65
N TRP A 161 -2.54 17.19 10.13
CA TRP A 161 -2.29 18.59 9.79
C TRP A 161 -3.22 19.07 8.67
N ASN A 162 -3.73 20.30 8.77
CA ASN A 162 -4.44 20.95 7.69
C ASN A 162 -3.43 21.64 6.75
N MET A 163 -3.19 21.03 5.59
CA MET A 163 -2.27 21.56 4.56
C MET A 163 -2.78 22.86 3.93
N ALA A 164 -3.98 23.35 4.24
CA ALA A 164 -4.42 24.69 3.83
C ALA A 164 -3.69 25.80 4.61
N VAL A 165 -3.18 25.50 5.80
CA VAL A 165 -2.44 26.43 6.65
C VAL A 165 -1.00 26.58 6.11
N PRO A 166 -0.52 27.79 5.77
CA PRO A 166 0.81 27.98 5.20
C PRO A 166 1.94 27.57 6.15
N GLU A 167 1.79 27.79 7.45
CA GLU A 167 2.77 27.42 8.47
C GLU A 167 2.97 25.90 8.58
N VAL A 168 1.90 25.13 8.40
CA VAL A 168 1.98 23.66 8.29
C VAL A 168 2.85 23.25 7.10
N ARG A 169 2.62 23.86 5.94
CA ARG A 169 3.39 23.57 4.73
C ARG A 169 4.85 23.99 4.89
N GLU A 170 5.13 25.14 5.47
CA GLU A 170 6.51 25.56 5.74
C GLU A 170 7.20 24.59 6.71
N ASN A 171 6.51 24.11 7.76
CA ASN A 171 7.07 23.10 8.65
C ASN A 171 7.43 21.81 7.89
N ARG A 172 6.53 21.29 7.05
CA ARG A 172 6.84 20.09 6.24
C ARG A 172 7.96 20.33 5.22
N LEU A 173 8.05 21.54 4.67
CA LEU A 173 9.14 21.91 3.77
C LEU A 173 10.47 22.08 4.52
N GLN A 174 10.45 22.56 5.76
CA GLN A 174 11.63 22.64 6.62
C GLN A 174 12.18 21.26 6.97
N HIS A 175 11.31 20.28 7.27
CA HIS A 175 11.68 18.87 7.35
C HIS A 175 12.42 18.43 6.09
N LEU A 176 11.80 18.65 4.92
CA LEU A 176 12.35 18.26 3.63
C LEU A 176 13.74 18.88 3.38
N ARG A 177 13.89 20.18 3.68
CA ARG A 177 15.17 20.91 3.55
C ARG A 177 16.27 20.24 4.36
N GLU A 178 16.06 20.00 5.65
CA GLU A 178 17.09 19.38 6.49
C GLU A 178 17.44 17.97 6.03
N ILE A 179 16.44 17.14 5.74
CA ILE A 179 16.67 15.76 5.28
C ILE A 179 17.51 15.75 4.00
N CYS A 180 17.16 16.60 3.03
CA CYS A 180 17.83 16.58 1.73
C CYS A 180 19.23 17.24 1.77
N GLN A 181 19.42 18.26 2.62
CA GLN A 181 20.68 19.02 2.68
C GLN A 181 21.72 18.39 3.61
N ASN A 182 21.30 17.77 4.71
CA ASN A 182 22.21 17.21 5.71
C ASN A 182 22.89 15.90 5.26
N TYR A 183 22.32 15.25 4.24
CA TYR A 183 22.66 13.87 3.89
C TYR A 183 22.80 13.66 2.40
N THR A 184 23.57 12.66 2.01
CA THR A 184 23.93 12.36 0.62
C THR A 184 22.96 11.38 -0.07
N TRP A 185 21.64 11.55 0.17
CA TRP A 185 20.61 10.73 -0.50
C TRP A 185 20.69 10.82 -2.03
N ASP A 186 20.26 9.76 -2.71
CA ASP A 186 20.07 9.73 -4.17
C ASP A 186 18.76 10.43 -4.60
N GLY A 187 17.86 10.62 -3.65
CA GLY A 187 16.61 11.33 -3.83
C GLY A 187 15.75 11.34 -2.58
N VAL A 188 14.53 11.83 -2.73
CA VAL A 188 13.53 11.90 -1.66
C VAL A 188 12.16 11.48 -2.16
N GLU A 189 11.43 10.73 -1.34
CA GLU A 189 10.02 10.44 -1.48
C GLU A 189 9.20 11.35 -0.58
N LEU A 190 8.16 11.95 -1.16
CA LEU A 190 7.05 12.55 -0.42
C LEU A 190 5.93 11.52 -0.33
N ASP A 191 5.79 10.88 0.83
CA ASP A 191 4.74 9.89 1.08
C ASP A 191 3.46 10.59 1.52
N TRP A 192 2.64 10.96 0.53
CA TRP A 192 1.32 11.56 0.77
C TRP A 192 0.30 10.53 1.28
N GLN A 193 0.55 9.22 1.11
CA GLN A 193 -0.34 8.15 1.57
C GLN A 193 -0.18 7.84 3.07
N ARG A 194 0.63 8.59 3.81
CA ARG A 194 0.79 8.48 5.27
C ARG A 194 0.54 9.82 5.96
N HIS A 195 -0.67 10.09 6.44
CA HIS A 195 -1.95 9.52 5.98
C HIS A 195 -2.65 10.50 5.02
N PRO A 196 -3.54 10.04 4.12
CA PRO A 196 -4.11 10.83 3.04
C PRO A 196 -5.22 11.82 3.47
N PHE A 197 -5.11 12.38 4.68
CA PHE A 197 -6.04 13.36 5.22
C PHE A 197 -5.32 14.70 5.33
N HIS A 198 -5.40 15.52 4.28
CA HIS A 198 -4.61 16.77 4.17
C HIS A 198 -5.44 18.04 4.28
N PHE A 199 -6.74 17.95 4.03
CA PHE A 199 -7.67 19.08 3.98
C PHE A 199 -9.01 18.66 4.59
N PRO A 200 -9.88 19.62 4.94
CA PRO A 200 -11.29 19.34 5.18
C PRO A 200 -11.88 18.49 4.06
N ASP A 201 -12.64 17.45 4.39
CA ASP A 201 -13.09 16.40 3.47
C ASP A 201 -13.75 16.94 2.19
N ASP A 202 -14.63 17.94 2.30
CA ASP A 202 -15.34 18.53 1.15
C ASP A 202 -14.50 19.57 0.36
N GLN A 203 -13.29 19.89 0.82
CA GLN A 203 -12.46 20.93 0.20
C GLN A 203 -11.23 20.37 -0.53
N ALA A 204 -10.83 19.13 -0.27
CA ALA A 204 -9.57 18.57 -0.75
C ALA A 204 -9.38 18.68 -2.28
N TYR A 205 -10.40 18.37 -3.09
CA TYR A 205 -10.36 18.56 -4.55
C TYR A 205 -10.09 20.02 -4.95
N ARG A 206 -10.76 20.98 -4.30
CA ARG A 206 -10.66 22.42 -4.64
C ARG A 206 -9.33 23.02 -4.18
N LEU A 207 -8.74 22.46 -3.12
CA LEU A 207 -7.48 22.92 -2.53
C LEU A 207 -6.25 22.20 -3.08
N GLY A 208 -6.39 21.26 -4.03
CA GLY A 208 -5.26 20.51 -4.59
C GLY A 208 -4.14 21.37 -5.21
N TYR A 209 -4.45 22.60 -5.62
CA TYR A 209 -3.44 23.57 -6.07
C TYR A 209 -2.41 23.90 -4.99
N VAL A 210 -2.77 23.79 -3.71
CA VAL A 210 -1.90 24.04 -2.56
C VAL A 210 -0.85 22.94 -2.40
N LEU A 211 -1.22 21.66 -2.59
CA LEU A 211 -0.24 20.57 -2.61
C LEU A 211 0.63 20.64 -3.86
N THR A 212 0.07 21.07 -4.98
CA THR A 212 0.83 21.28 -6.21
C THR A 212 1.88 22.37 -6.06
N ASP A 213 1.56 23.47 -5.36
CA ASP A 213 2.53 24.49 -4.99
C ASP A 213 3.66 23.94 -4.11
N PHE A 214 3.33 23.09 -3.13
CA PHE A 214 4.33 22.38 -2.33
C PHE A 214 5.23 21.50 -3.21
N MET A 215 4.66 20.74 -4.15
CA MET A 215 5.44 19.91 -5.09
C MET A 215 6.39 20.74 -5.94
N ARG A 216 6.01 21.96 -6.34
CA ARG A 216 6.93 22.89 -7.04
C ARG A 216 8.09 23.31 -6.16
N ALA A 217 7.84 23.69 -4.90
CA ALA A 217 8.88 24.05 -3.95
C ALA A 217 9.83 22.87 -3.65
N ALA A 218 9.28 21.66 -3.49
CA ALA A 218 10.07 20.44 -3.34
C ALA A 218 10.93 20.18 -4.59
N ARG A 219 10.36 20.34 -5.78
CA ARG A 219 11.10 20.16 -7.03
C ARG A 219 12.22 21.19 -7.18
N GLU A 220 11.98 22.45 -6.84
CA GLU A 220 13.00 23.50 -6.82
C GLU A 220 14.18 23.10 -5.93
N LEU A 221 13.91 22.71 -4.68
CA LEU A 221 14.93 22.22 -3.75
C LEU A 221 15.74 21.05 -4.32
N THR A 222 15.08 20.03 -4.88
CA THR A 222 15.79 18.87 -5.47
C THR A 222 16.68 19.26 -6.66
N ARG A 223 16.25 20.23 -7.47
CA ARG A 223 17.04 20.74 -8.62
C ARG A 223 18.24 21.55 -8.15
N GLU A 224 18.10 22.36 -7.11
CA GLU A 224 19.22 23.10 -6.49
C GLU A 224 20.28 22.14 -5.96
N ILE A 225 19.86 21.10 -5.22
CA ILE A 225 20.76 20.08 -4.68
C ILE A 225 21.47 19.34 -5.81
N SER A 226 20.73 18.92 -6.84
CA SER A 226 21.29 18.27 -8.03
C SER A 226 22.35 19.15 -8.71
N GLN A 227 22.06 20.44 -8.87
CA GLN A 227 23.00 21.40 -9.46
C GLN A 227 24.26 21.60 -8.59
N GLN A 228 24.10 21.68 -7.26
CA GLN A 228 25.21 21.86 -6.33
C GLN A 228 26.12 20.63 -6.27
N ARG A 229 25.54 19.42 -6.31
CA ARG A 229 26.28 18.15 -6.25
C ARG A 229 26.86 17.73 -7.61
N GLY A 230 26.31 18.23 -8.71
CA GLY A 230 26.66 17.80 -10.06
C GLY A 230 26.18 16.39 -10.40
N THR A 231 25.28 15.82 -9.58
CA THR A 231 24.69 14.50 -9.73
C THR A 231 23.17 14.61 -9.59
N PRO A 232 22.38 13.75 -10.27
CA PRO A 232 20.93 13.76 -10.13
C PRO A 232 20.48 13.59 -8.67
N PHE A 233 19.41 14.29 -8.29
CA PHE A 233 18.70 14.12 -7.03
C PHE A 233 17.21 13.99 -7.34
N TYR A 234 16.66 12.80 -7.15
CA TYR A 234 15.34 12.47 -7.65
C TYR A 234 14.22 12.78 -6.65
N LEU A 235 13.02 13.11 -7.15
CA LEU A 235 11.82 13.34 -6.36
C LEU A 235 10.77 12.26 -6.69
N ALA A 236 10.39 11.49 -5.68
CA ALA A 236 9.33 10.49 -5.74
C ALA A 236 8.07 10.99 -5.03
N ALA A 237 6.89 10.57 -5.49
CA ALA A 237 5.63 10.83 -4.80
C ALA A 237 4.80 9.56 -4.70
N ARG A 238 4.42 9.20 -3.47
CA ARG A 238 3.45 8.13 -3.21
C ARG A 238 2.05 8.71 -3.09
N VAL A 239 1.14 8.20 -3.91
CA VAL A 239 -0.22 8.75 -4.13
C VAL A 239 -1.27 7.65 -4.10
N ALA A 240 -2.56 8.00 -4.11
CA ALA A 240 -3.65 7.02 -4.14
C ALA A 240 -3.64 6.15 -5.42
N GLY A 241 -4.17 4.94 -5.32
CA GLY A 241 -4.19 3.94 -6.39
C GLY A 241 -5.08 4.24 -7.60
N SER A 242 -5.87 5.31 -7.59
CA SER A 242 -6.74 5.69 -8.71
C SER A 242 -6.70 7.19 -8.98
N ILE A 243 -6.92 7.59 -10.23
CA ILE A 243 -6.96 9.01 -10.65
C ILE A 243 -8.06 9.75 -9.90
N GLU A 244 -9.24 9.15 -9.79
CA GLU A 244 -10.35 9.71 -9.01
C GLU A 244 -9.99 9.84 -7.53
N GLY A 245 -9.33 8.83 -6.95
CA GLY A 245 -8.84 8.88 -5.58
C GLY A 245 -7.86 10.03 -5.36
N CYS A 246 -6.87 10.18 -6.24
CA CYS A 246 -5.91 11.29 -6.23
C CYS A 246 -6.62 12.65 -6.24
N GLN A 247 -7.54 12.87 -7.18
CA GLN A 247 -8.28 14.12 -7.29
C GLN A 247 -9.12 14.42 -6.03
N ARG A 248 -9.82 13.41 -5.49
CA ARG A 248 -10.66 13.56 -4.30
C ARG A 248 -9.90 14.05 -3.07
N ILE A 249 -8.63 13.68 -2.93
CA ILE A 249 -7.78 14.06 -1.78
C ILE A 249 -6.75 15.15 -2.09
N GLY A 250 -6.88 15.81 -3.25
CA GLY A 250 -6.09 17.00 -3.61
C GLY A 250 -4.77 16.74 -4.32
N TYR A 251 -4.51 15.51 -4.79
CA TYR A 251 -3.33 15.21 -5.60
C TYR A 251 -3.62 15.47 -7.08
N ASP A 252 -3.15 16.61 -7.58
CA ASP A 252 -3.19 16.93 -9.01
C ASP A 252 -2.02 16.27 -9.75
N VAL A 253 -2.04 14.94 -9.79
CA VAL A 253 -0.98 14.12 -10.40
C VAL A 253 -0.80 14.44 -11.89
N GLU A 254 -1.86 14.82 -12.58
CA GLU A 254 -1.79 15.23 -13.99
C GLU A 254 -0.90 16.47 -14.13
N THR A 255 -1.12 17.51 -13.30
CA THR A 255 -0.26 18.69 -13.28
C THR A 255 1.17 18.35 -12.86
N TRP A 256 1.35 17.49 -11.85
CA TRP A 256 2.69 17.11 -11.38
C TRP A 256 3.51 16.40 -12.47
N ILE A 257 2.87 15.54 -13.27
CA ILE A 257 3.47 14.89 -14.44
C ILE A 257 3.73 15.92 -15.55
N LYS A 258 2.76 16.77 -15.86
CA LYS A 258 2.84 17.75 -16.96
C LYS A 258 3.97 18.77 -16.75
N GLU A 259 4.15 19.20 -15.50
CA GLU A 259 5.18 20.17 -15.09
C GLU A 259 6.52 19.53 -14.72
N ASP A 260 6.67 18.21 -14.86
CA ASP A 260 7.90 17.48 -14.55
C ASP A 260 8.33 17.64 -13.07
N LEU A 261 7.35 17.61 -12.15
CA LEU A 261 7.56 17.79 -10.72
C LEU A 261 8.01 16.52 -10.00
N ILE A 262 7.90 15.35 -10.64
CA ILE A 262 8.31 14.06 -10.05
C ILE A 262 9.08 13.22 -11.07
N ASP A 263 9.99 12.39 -10.57
CA ASP A 263 10.77 11.42 -11.34
C ASP A 263 10.25 9.99 -11.14
N VAL A 264 9.62 9.72 -9.99
CA VAL A 264 9.04 8.42 -9.63
C VAL A 264 7.62 8.62 -9.10
N LEU A 265 6.65 7.93 -9.72
CA LEU A 265 5.26 7.92 -9.30
C LEU A 265 4.91 6.56 -8.68
N ILE A 266 4.37 6.58 -7.47
CA ILE A 266 4.10 5.38 -6.67
C ILE A 266 2.61 5.39 -6.28
N PRO A 267 1.71 4.94 -7.17
CA PRO A 267 0.31 4.76 -6.78
C PRO A 267 0.21 3.57 -5.82
N ALA A 268 -0.49 3.74 -4.71
CA ALA A 268 -0.61 2.74 -3.64
C ALA A 268 -1.92 2.93 -2.85
N GLY A 269 -2.26 1.95 -2.02
CA GLY A 269 -3.26 2.13 -0.96
C GLY A 269 -2.68 2.86 0.25
N ALA A 270 -3.54 3.61 0.95
CA ALA A 270 -3.20 4.25 2.21
C ALA A 270 -3.24 3.28 3.39
N ALA A 271 -4.21 2.37 3.39
CA ALA A 271 -4.37 1.33 4.41
C ALA A 271 -4.46 -0.04 3.73
N GLY A 272 -3.37 -0.81 3.83
CA GLY A 272 -3.23 -2.10 3.17
C GLY A 272 -3.12 -2.02 1.65
N THR A 273 -2.85 -3.16 1.03
CA THR A 273 -2.66 -3.29 -0.42
C THR A 273 -3.97 -2.98 -1.13
N ASP A 274 -3.93 -2.07 -2.11
CA ASP A 274 -4.97 -1.92 -3.11
C ASP A 274 -4.60 -2.80 -4.32
N PRO A 275 -5.32 -3.91 -4.58
CA PRO A 275 -5.04 -4.75 -5.75
C PRO A 275 -5.61 -4.15 -7.06
N ALA A 276 -6.32 -3.03 -6.99
CA ALA A 276 -7.04 -2.41 -8.10
C ALA A 276 -6.40 -1.11 -8.60
N ILE A 277 -5.09 -0.94 -8.38
CA ILE A 277 -4.36 0.25 -8.82
C ILE A 277 -4.52 0.44 -10.34
N GLU A 278 -4.83 1.65 -10.78
CA GLU A 278 -5.06 2.00 -12.18
C GLU A 278 -3.75 2.20 -12.98
N VAL A 279 -2.87 1.19 -12.99
CA VAL A 279 -1.53 1.32 -13.62
C VAL A 279 -1.62 1.79 -15.07
N ASN A 280 -2.53 1.24 -15.87
CA ASN A 280 -2.77 1.68 -17.25
C ASN A 280 -3.13 3.18 -17.35
N ALA A 281 -3.93 3.71 -16.42
CA ALA A 281 -4.33 5.11 -16.42
C ALA A 281 -3.14 6.01 -16.09
N PHE A 282 -2.37 5.68 -15.05
CA PHE A 282 -1.15 6.40 -14.71
C PHE A 282 -0.10 6.32 -15.84
N ARG A 283 0.10 5.15 -16.44
CA ARG A 283 1.00 4.96 -17.60
C ARG A 283 0.57 5.83 -18.78
N SER A 284 -0.73 5.94 -19.02
CA SER A 284 -1.28 6.80 -20.08
C SER A 284 -1.04 8.29 -19.80
N LEU A 285 -1.16 8.74 -18.55
CA LEU A 285 -0.85 10.12 -18.15
C LEU A 285 0.65 10.43 -18.29
N ILE A 286 1.52 9.50 -17.89
CA ILE A 286 2.98 9.64 -18.05
C ILE A 286 3.36 9.75 -19.53
N ALA A 287 2.69 8.98 -20.40
CA ALA A 287 2.91 8.96 -21.85
C ALA A 287 4.36 8.64 -22.22
N ASP A 288 5.11 9.58 -22.79
CA ASP A 288 6.51 9.46 -23.22
C ASP A 288 7.51 10.09 -22.24
N ARG A 289 7.01 10.67 -21.12
CA ARG A 289 7.86 11.31 -20.11
C ARG A 289 8.71 10.28 -19.36
N ALA A 290 9.86 10.75 -18.89
CA ALA A 290 10.87 9.96 -18.20
C ALA A 290 10.54 9.72 -16.70
N ILE A 291 9.26 9.44 -16.40
CA ILE A 291 8.76 9.18 -15.04
C ILE A 291 8.61 7.68 -14.85
N ALA A 292 9.24 7.16 -13.80
CA ALA A 292 9.18 5.76 -13.45
C ALA A 292 7.92 5.44 -12.64
N LEU A 293 7.24 4.34 -12.95
CA LEU A 293 5.96 3.96 -12.34
C LEU A 293 6.11 2.70 -11.50
N TYR A 294 5.95 2.80 -10.18
CA TYR A 294 6.10 1.69 -9.24
C TYR A 294 4.85 1.52 -8.38
N PRO A 295 3.83 0.78 -8.85
CA PRO A 295 2.65 0.49 -8.05
C PRO A 295 3.01 -0.22 -6.73
N GLY A 296 2.39 0.21 -5.64
CA GLY A 296 2.75 -0.18 -4.28
C GLY A 296 1.94 -1.32 -3.69
N PHE A 297 2.64 -2.28 -3.08
CA PHE A 297 2.08 -3.22 -2.10
C PHE A 297 2.21 -2.67 -0.68
N ASP A 298 1.34 -3.16 0.19
CA ASP A 298 1.41 -3.01 1.64
C ASP A 298 1.52 -4.40 2.30
N GLY A 299 1.47 -4.49 3.64
CA GLY A 299 1.64 -5.73 4.40
C GLY A 299 0.59 -6.82 4.13
N GLY A 300 -0.56 -6.47 3.57
CA GLY A 300 -1.63 -7.42 3.22
C GLY A 300 -2.79 -6.76 2.47
N VAL A 301 -3.68 -7.56 1.87
CA VAL A 301 -4.93 -7.07 1.28
C VAL A 301 -5.99 -7.02 2.40
N PRO A 302 -6.63 -5.87 2.68
CA PRO A 302 -7.63 -5.77 3.75
C PRO A 302 -8.87 -6.62 3.51
N GLY A 303 -9.51 -7.05 4.60
CA GLY A 303 -10.71 -7.88 4.60
C GLY A 303 -10.44 -9.33 5.01
N PRO A 304 -11.50 -10.14 5.19
CA PRO A 304 -11.36 -11.51 5.67
C PRO A 304 -10.68 -12.41 4.63
N ALA A 305 -9.79 -13.29 5.10
CA ALA A 305 -9.25 -14.38 4.28
C ALA A 305 -10.22 -15.57 4.32
N THR A 306 -10.97 -15.77 3.23
CA THR A 306 -12.10 -16.72 3.18
C THR A 306 -11.86 -17.96 2.28
N GLY A 307 -10.63 -18.12 1.77
CA GLY A 307 -10.22 -19.23 0.89
C GLY A 307 -9.76 -20.49 1.65
N PRO A 308 -9.63 -21.62 0.95
CA PRO A 308 -9.09 -22.86 1.52
C PRO A 308 -7.57 -22.81 1.75
N GLU A 309 -6.85 -21.90 1.10
CA GLU A 309 -5.43 -21.67 1.36
C GLU A 309 -5.25 -20.85 2.65
N ASP A 310 -4.18 -21.12 3.40
CA ASP A 310 -3.79 -20.27 4.52
C ASP A 310 -3.45 -18.85 4.07
N GLU A 311 -3.49 -17.90 5.02
CA GLU A 311 -3.31 -16.48 4.72
C GLU A 311 -1.95 -16.16 4.07
N ALA A 312 -0.87 -16.83 4.46
CA ALA A 312 0.47 -16.58 3.93
C ALA A 312 0.57 -17.07 2.48
N THR A 313 0.16 -18.30 2.19
CA THR A 313 0.12 -18.86 0.84
C THR A 313 -0.73 -17.99 -0.08
N ARG A 314 -1.92 -17.61 0.40
CA ARG A 314 -2.87 -16.76 -0.33
C ARG A 314 -2.30 -15.38 -0.61
N HIS A 315 -1.66 -14.74 0.38
CA HIS A 315 -0.99 -13.46 0.20
C HIS A 315 0.10 -13.54 -0.87
N ILE A 316 0.96 -14.56 -0.81
CA ILE A 316 2.05 -14.77 -1.77
C ILE A 316 1.49 -14.93 -3.20
N MET A 317 0.51 -15.82 -3.38
CA MET A 317 -0.11 -16.07 -4.69
C MET A 317 -0.80 -14.84 -5.27
N ARG A 318 -1.48 -14.04 -4.44
CA ARG A 318 -2.12 -12.78 -4.88
C ARG A 318 -1.10 -11.72 -5.25
N SER A 319 -0.07 -11.51 -4.43
CA SER A 319 1.00 -10.55 -4.72
C SER A 319 1.68 -10.85 -6.05
N LYS A 320 1.93 -12.13 -6.36
CA LYS A 320 2.47 -12.55 -7.67
C LYS A 320 1.51 -12.27 -8.82
N ALA A 321 0.21 -12.55 -8.66
CA ALA A 321 -0.81 -12.27 -9.67
C ALA A 321 -0.91 -10.77 -9.99
N THR A 322 -1.03 -9.95 -8.94
CA THR A 322 -1.11 -8.49 -9.02
C THR A 322 0.17 -7.89 -9.60
N ALA A 323 1.35 -8.33 -9.18
CA ALA A 323 2.61 -7.85 -9.74
C ALA A 323 2.72 -8.15 -11.25
N LEU A 324 2.31 -9.35 -11.68
CA LEU A 324 2.32 -9.70 -13.10
C LEU A 324 1.37 -8.81 -13.91
N GLN A 325 0.19 -8.48 -13.38
CA GLN A 325 -0.73 -7.52 -14.00
C GLN A 325 -0.09 -6.14 -14.10
N TYR A 326 0.53 -5.64 -13.05
CA TYR A 326 1.19 -4.33 -13.06
C TYR A 326 2.30 -4.23 -14.12
N HIS A 327 3.15 -5.27 -14.23
CA HIS A 327 4.17 -5.34 -15.28
C HIS A 327 3.57 -5.32 -16.68
N GLN A 328 2.46 -6.04 -16.92
CA GLN A 328 1.78 -6.02 -18.21
C GLN A 328 1.16 -4.67 -18.56
N GLN A 329 0.75 -3.92 -17.54
CA GLN A 329 0.17 -2.59 -17.68
C GLN A 329 1.23 -1.47 -17.80
N GLY A 330 2.52 -1.85 -17.86
CA GLY A 330 3.61 -0.91 -18.10
C GLY A 330 4.21 -0.27 -16.84
N ALA A 331 4.06 -0.92 -15.68
CA ALA A 331 4.87 -0.57 -14.51
C ALA A 331 6.36 -0.73 -14.81
N THR A 332 7.18 0.16 -14.26
CA THR A 332 8.65 0.07 -14.31
C THR A 332 9.18 -0.98 -13.32
N GLY A 333 8.44 -1.19 -12.23
CA GLY A 333 8.77 -2.14 -11.19
C GLY A 333 7.69 -2.15 -10.11
N ILE A 334 8.03 -2.65 -8.93
CA ILE A 334 7.12 -2.79 -7.79
C ILE A 334 7.64 -1.97 -6.61
N TYR A 335 6.74 -1.33 -5.87
CA TYR A 335 7.07 -0.71 -4.59
C TYR A 335 6.55 -1.59 -3.44
N ALA A 336 7.39 -1.87 -2.44
CA ALA A 336 7.04 -2.72 -1.30
C ALA A 336 7.03 -1.89 0.00
N PHE A 337 5.84 -1.70 0.58
CA PHE A 337 5.64 -1.00 1.85
C PHE A 337 5.19 -1.98 2.94
N ASN A 338 5.57 -1.75 4.21
CA ASN A 338 5.20 -2.60 5.37
C ASN A 338 5.55 -4.09 5.20
N TRP A 339 6.53 -4.42 4.36
CA TRP A 339 7.02 -5.79 4.20
C TRP A 339 8.08 -6.11 5.25
N HIS A 340 7.80 -5.82 6.53
CA HIS A 340 8.72 -6.10 7.63
C HIS A 340 9.30 -7.51 7.54
N ALA A 341 10.62 -7.59 7.59
CA ALA A 341 11.35 -8.80 7.25
C ALA A 341 12.57 -9.00 8.15
N ASP A 342 12.92 -10.27 8.36
CA ASP A 342 14.29 -10.65 8.67
C ASP A 342 15.00 -11.05 7.36
N ARG A 343 16.18 -11.66 7.48
CA ARG A 343 16.96 -12.10 6.31
C ARG A 343 16.14 -12.96 5.34
N ASP A 344 15.20 -13.78 5.81
CA ASP A 344 14.61 -14.87 5.04
C ASP A 344 13.10 -14.72 4.79
N SER A 345 12.35 -14.06 5.70
CA SER A 345 10.88 -14.13 5.76
C SER A 345 10.13 -13.52 4.57
N LYS A 346 10.77 -12.68 3.74
CA LYS A 346 10.18 -12.06 2.53
C LYS A 346 10.95 -12.38 1.24
N ARG A 347 11.97 -13.24 1.28
CA ARG A 347 12.86 -13.50 0.14
C ARG A 347 12.13 -14.01 -1.10
N GLU A 348 11.11 -14.84 -0.92
CA GLU A 348 10.35 -15.40 -2.04
C GLU A 348 9.75 -14.30 -2.91
N LEU A 349 9.02 -13.36 -2.30
CA LEU A 349 8.41 -12.25 -3.03
C LEU A 349 9.48 -11.29 -3.56
N LEU A 350 10.46 -10.91 -2.74
CA LEU A 350 11.53 -9.97 -3.13
C LEU A 350 12.43 -10.51 -4.26
N SER A 351 12.45 -11.82 -4.49
CA SER A 351 13.20 -12.43 -5.59
C SER A 351 12.37 -12.67 -6.85
N GLN A 352 11.06 -12.41 -6.80
CA GLN A 352 10.13 -12.78 -7.88
C GLN A 352 9.31 -11.63 -8.44
N VAL A 353 8.78 -10.72 -7.62
CA VAL A 353 7.75 -9.77 -8.07
C VAL A 353 8.29 -8.61 -8.90
N GLY A 354 9.59 -8.33 -8.84
CA GLY A 354 10.21 -7.21 -9.54
C GLY A 354 10.32 -7.39 -11.06
N LYS A 355 10.14 -8.61 -11.59
CA LYS A 355 10.27 -8.90 -13.03
C LYS A 355 9.21 -9.87 -13.53
N ARG A 356 8.79 -9.70 -14.79
CA ARG A 356 7.82 -10.60 -15.45
C ARG A 356 8.37 -12.01 -15.59
N GLU A 357 9.66 -12.16 -15.88
CA GLU A 357 10.30 -13.44 -16.14
C GLU A 357 10.27 -14.35 -14.91
N THR A 358 10.50 -13.79 -13.73
CA THR A 358 10.51 -14.54 -12.46
C THR A 358 9.12 -14.86 -11.92
N LEU A 359 8.06 -14.30 -12.53
CA LEU A 359 6.67 -14.62 -12.22
C LEU A 359 6.09 -15.73 -13.12
N GLN A 360 6.82 -16.15 -14.16
CA GLN A 360 6.37 -17.23 -15.02
C GLN A 360 6.28 -18.55 -14.24
N LYS A 361 5.22 -19.31 -14.48
CA LYS A 361 4.98 -20.63 -13.86
C LYS A 361 4.95 -20.63 -12.32
N GLN A 362 4.72 -19.47 -11.71
CA GLN A 362 4.47 -19.37 -10.28
C GLN A 362 2.98 -19.55 -9.99
N ASN A 363 2.65 -20.24 -8.90
CA ASN A 363 1.27 -20.33 -8.40
C ASN A 363 0.72 -18.93 -8.13
N LYS A 364 -0.49 -18.65 -8.63
CA LYS A 364 -1.10 -17.32 -8.61
C LYS A 364 -2.58 -17.41 -8.28
N LEU A 365 -3.07 -16.35 -7.64
CA LEU A 365 -4.48 -16.19 -7.31
C LEU A 365 -4.92 -14.81 -7.79
N TYR A 366 -5.76 -14.80 -8.83
CA TYR A 366 -6.41 -13.58 -9.30
C TYR A 366 -7.74 -13.42 -8.58
N SER A 367 -7.94 -12.30 -7.89
CA SER A 367 -9.19 -12.03 -7.16
C SER A 367 -9.83 -10.72 -7.60
N ILE A 368 -11.15 -10.71 -7.67
CA ILE A 368 -11.91 -9.46 -7.82
C ILE A 368 -11.75 -8.62 -6.55
N THR A 369 -11.55 -7.31 -6.72
CA THR A 369 -11.28 -6.39 -5.62
C THR A 369 -12.44 -6.31 -4.63
N HIS A 370 -12.11 -6.57 -3.36
CA HIS A 370 -13.01 -6.35 -2.24
C HIS A 370 -12.96 -4.89 -1.79
N ARG A 371 -14.12 -4.23 -1.70
CA ARG A 371 -14.25 -2.92 -1.06
C ARG A 371 -14.34 -3.12 0.44
N PHE A 372 -13.24 -2.85 1.12
CA PHE A 372 -13.16 -2.92 2.57
C PHE A 372 -13.33 -1.54 3.19
N ARG A 373 -14.22 -1.43 4.17
CA ARG A 373 -14.34 -0.25 5.04
C ARG A 373 -14.33 -0.70 6.48
N GLN A 374 -13.63 0.07 7.31
CA GLN A 374 -13.66 -0.09 8.76
C GLN A 374 -14.40 1.10 9.36
N GLU A 375 -15.54 0.84 9.98
CA GLU A 375 -16.41 1.89 10.54
C GLU A 375 -16.27 2.02 12.07
N THR A 376 -15.72 0.98 12.72
CA THR A 376 -15.55 0.94 14.18
C THR A 376 -14.18 0.44 14.59
N GLY A 377 -13.81 0.71 15.84
CA GLY A 377 -12.54 0.29 16.42
C GLY A 377 -11.34 1.10 15.91
N PRO A 378 -10.12 0.58 16.15
CA PRO A 378 -8.89 1.16 15.63
C PRO A 378 -8.92 1.27 14.11
N TRP A 379 -8.35 2.32 13.55
CA TRP A 379 -8.28 2.54 12.09
C TRP A 379 -9.63 2.78 11.39
N ARG A 380 -10.72 3.08 12.13
CA ARG A 380 -11.98 3.48 11.50
C ARG A 380 -11.79 4.69 10.58
N GLY A 381 -12.41 4.65 9.40
CA GLY A 381 -12.28 5.68 8.37
C GLY A 381 -11.02 5.57 7.49
N ALA A 382 -9.99 4.82 7.88
CA ALA A 382 -8.69 4.80 7.18
C ALA A 382 -8.79 4.34 5.71
N TYR A 383 -9.70 3.41 5.44
CA TYR A 383 -9.89 2.78 4.15
C TYR A 383 -10.79 3.57 3.20
N LYS A 384 -11.30 4.75 3.61
CA LYS A 384 -12.29 5.56 2.87
C LYS A 384 -11.87 5.89 1.44
N HIS A 385 -10.60 6.23 1.25
CA HIS A 385 -10.08 6.73 -0.02
C HIS A 385 -9.50 5.61 -0.93
N ASP A 386 -9.43 4.38 -0.43
CA ASP A 386 -8.85 3.25 -1.13
C ASP A 386 -9.94 2.36 -1.77
N ARG A 387 -9.58 1.61 -2.81
CA ARG A 387 -10.46 0.58 -3.43
C ARG A 387 -11.87 1.10 -3.72
N LEU A 388 -11.98 2.35 -4.20
CA LEU A 388 -13.25 3.07 -4.41
C LEU A 388 -14.27 2.27 -5.25
N ARG A 389 -13.76 1.46 -6.20
CA ARG A 389 -14.52 0.63 -7.13
C ARG A 389 -14.41 -0.88 -6.82
N GLY A 390 -14.09 -1.27 -5.59
CA GLY A 390 -14.17 -2.67 -5.18
C GLY A 390 -15.58 -3.20 -5.39
N ALA A 391 -15.72 -4.28 -6.16
CA ALA A 391 -17.02 -4.79 -6.62
C ALA A 391 -17.62 -5.84 -5.68
N LEU A 392 -16.84 -6.32 -4.71
CA LEU A 392 -17.24 -7.31 -3.71
C LEU A 392 -17.08 -6.74 -2.30
N PRO A 393 -17.85 -7.20 -1.30
CA PRO A 393 -18.95 -8.16 -1.42
C PRO A 393 -20.18 -7.49 -2.03
N VAL A 394 -21.10 -8.27 -2.59
CA VAL A 394 -22.35 -7.74 -3.15
C VAL A 394 -23.52 -8.65 -2.83
N VAL A 395 -24.63 -8.05 -2.40
CA VAL A 395 -25.91 -8.74 -2.24
C VAL A 395 -26.49 -9.04 -3.62
N LEU A 396 -26.86 -10.29 -3.87
CA LEU A 396 -27.52 -10.69 -5.10
C LEU A 396 -29.04 -10.59 -4.93
N HIS A 397 -29.69 -9.96 -5.90
CA HIS A 397 -31.14 -9.86 -5.97
C HIS A 397 -31.65 -10.43 -7.31
N PRO A 398 -32.81 -11.12 -7.33
CA PRO A 398 -33.45 -11.50 -8.58
C PRO A 398 -33.82 -10.26 -9.39
N THR A 399 -33.65 -10.34 -10.71
CA THR A 399 -33.96 -9.23 -11.63
C THR A 399 -34.94 -9.67 -12.71
N PHE A 400 -35.71 -8.72 -13.25
CA PHE A 400 -36.75 -9.02 -14.26
C PHE A 400 -36.23 -9.66 -15.56
N LYS A 401 -34.93 -9.53 -15.83
CA LYS A 401 -34.27 -10.02 -17.04
C LYS A 401 -33.21 -11.08 -16.75
N GLU A 402 -33.19 -11.63 -15.53
CA GLU A 402 -32.18 -12.61 -15.11
C GLU A 402 -30.74 -12.13 -15.38
N THR A 403 -30.45 -10.89 -15.00
CA THR A 403 -29.12 -10.28 -15.04
C THR A 403 -28.56 -10.06 -13.64
N GLY A 404 -27.24 -9.98 -13.50
CA GLY A 404 -26.53 -9.78 -12.24
C GLY A 404 -25.45 -8.70 -12.30
N PRO A 405 -24.71 -8.50 -11.18
CA PRO A 405 -23.49 -7.70 -11.19
C PRO A 405 -22.45 -8.29 -12.15
N HIS A 406 -21.74 -7.38 -12.83
CA HIS A 406 -20.64 -7.72 -13.73
C HIS A 406 -19.30 -7.46 -13.05
N PHE A 407 -18.37 -8.39 -13.24
CA PHE A 407 -17.01 -8.30 -12.71
C PHE A 407 -16.01 -8.45 -13.85
N THR A 408 -14.86 -7.81 -13.68
CA THR A 408 -13.77 -7.84 -14.65
C THR A 408 -12.58 -8.56 -14.04
N LEU A 409 -12.25 -9.73 -14.58
CA LEU A 409 -11.06 -10.49 -14.21
C LEU A 409 -9.98 -10.28 -15.27
N ALA A 410 -8.88 -9.64 -14.91
CA ALA A 410 -7.74 -9.46 -15.79
C ALA A 410 -6.72 -10.59 -15.58
N LEU A 411 -6.69 -11.58 -16.46
CA LEU A 411 -5.72 -12.67 -16.42
C LEU A 411 -4.44 -12.28 -17.14
N ALA A 412 -3.33 -12.30 -16.40
CA ALA A 412 -2.02 -11.95 -16.93
C ALA A 412 -1.16 -13.16 -17.34
N ASP A 413 -1.40 -14.35 -16.76
CA ASP A 413 -0.67 -15.55 -17.14
C ASP A 413 -0.93 -15.97 -18.59
N ASP A 414 0.13 -16.37 -19.31
CA ASP A 414 0.04 -16.98 -20.64
C ASP A 414 -0.24 -18.48 -20.52
N LEU A 415 -1.48 -18.82 -20.19
CA LEU A 415 -1.90 -20.21 -19.89
C LEU A 415 -1.79 -21.15 -21.10
N LEU A 416 -1.85 -20.62 -22.33
CA LEU A 416 -1.69 -21.43 -23.54
C LEU A 416 -0.23 -21.81 -23.77
N LYS A 417 0.69 -20.89 -23.49
CA LYS A 417 2.13 -21.16 -23.58
C LYS A 417 2.64 -21.99 -22.40
N PHE A 418 2.09 -21.76 -21.22
CA PHE A 418 2.45 -22.43 -19.98
C PHE A 418 1.19 -22.98 -19.33
N PRO A 419 0.75 -24.20 -19.68
CA PRO A 419 -0.45 -24.79 -19.11
C PRO A 419 -0.23 -25.11 -17.61
N PRO A 420 -1.14 -24.68 -16.72
CA PRO A 420 -1.09 -25.05 -15.30
C PRO A 420 -1.57 -26.49 -15.08
N GLN A 421 -1.22 -27.07 -13.93
CA GLN A 421 -1.74 -28.37 -13.48
C GLN A 421 -3.19 -28.25 -13.00
N HIS A 422 -3.51 -27.16 -12.30
CA HIS A 422 -4.87 -26.86 -11.86
C HIS A 422 -5.25 -25.42 -12.19
N LEU A 423 -6.45 -25.27 -12.75
CA LEU A 423 -7.06 -23.99 -13.09
C LEU A 423 -8.51 -24.03 -12.60
N THR A 424 -8.82 -23.23 -11.60
CA THR A 424 -10.13 -23.23 -10.94
C THR A 424 -10.64 -21.81 -10.81
N LEU A 425 -11.79 -21.53 -11.41
CA LEU A 425 -12.58 -20.33 -11.12
C LEU A 425 -13.60 -20.67 -10.02
N ARG A 426 -13.57 -19.91 -8.93
CA ARG A 426 -14.41 -20.18 -7.76
C ARG A 426 -15.14 -18.94 -7.26
N PHE A 427 -16.34 -19.15 -6.75
CA PHE A 427 -17.25 -18.12 -6.23
C PHE A 427 -17.62 -18.46 -4.80
N ARG A 428 -17.45 -17.53 -3.86
CA ARG A 428 -17.88 -17.73 -2.48
C ARG A 428 -19.21 -17.05 -2.25
N LEU A 429 -20.22 -17.85 -1.94
CA LEU A 429 -21.53 -17.37 -1.52
C LEU A 429 -21.66 -17.49 0.00
N GLN A 430 -22.02 -16.40 0.65
CA GLN A 430 -22.38 -16.31 2.05
C GLN A 430 -23.90 -16.38 2.19
N ASP A 431 -24.33 -17.14 3.20
CA ASP A 431 -25.72 -17.53 3.48
C ASP A 431 -26.36 -18.35 2.35
N TRP A 432 -25.56 -19.21 1.73
CA TRP A 432 -26.00 -20.12 0.67
C TRP A 432 -26.51 -21.46 1.24
N VAL A 433 -27.57 -22.00 0.64
CA VAL A 433 -28.07 -23.35 0.91
C VAL A 433 -28.40 -24.09 -0.39
N ASP A 434 -28.43 -25.42 -0.31
CA ASP A 434 -28.96 -26.23 -1.41
C ASP A 434 -30.43 -25.84 -1.68
N GLY A 435 -30.74 -25.61 -2.96
CA GLY A 435 -32.01 -25.05 -3.43
C GLY A 435 -31.98 -23.56 -3.78
N ASP A 436 -30.93 -22.82 -3.43
CA ASP A 436 -30.65 -21.52 -4.08
C ASP A 436 -30.26 -21.74 -5.55
N GLN A 437 -30.83 -20.96 -6.46
CA GLN A 437 -30.54 -21.05 -7.89
C GLN A 437 -29.72 -19.85 -8.34
N VAL A 438 -28.42 -20.06 -8.51
CA VAL A 438 -27.47 -19.05 -9.00
C VAL A 438 -26.86 -19.52 -10.31
N ARG A 439 -26.86 -18.65 -11.32
CA ARG A 439 -26.20 -18.87 -12.61
C ARG A 439 -24.93 -18.03 -12.67
N PHE A 440 -23.81 -18.64 -12.99
CA PHE A 440 -22.54 -17.95 -13.19
C PHE A 440 -22.16 -17.98 -14.66
N LEU A 441 -21.70 -16.85 -15.19
CA LEU A 441 -21.25 -16.72 -16.57
C LEU A 441 -19.77 -16.32 -16.62
N LEU A 442 -19.03 -16.89 -17.56
CA LEU A 442 -17.69 -16.47 -17.96
C LEU A 442 -17.73 -16.11 -19.45
N ASN A 443 -17.49 -14.85 -19.79
CA ASN A 443 -17.57 -14.33 -21.16
C ASN A 443 -18.90 -14.69 -21.84
N ASP A 444 -20.01 -14.50 -21.10
CA ASP A 444 -21.39 -14.78 -21.52
C ASP A 444 -21.74 -16.27 -21.67
N GLU A 445 -20.78 -17.17 -21.48
CA GLU A 445 -21.00 -18.61 -21.47
C GLU A 445 -21.29 -19.13 -20.05
N PRO A 446 -22.28 -20.02 -19.87
CA PRO A 446 -22.66 -20.52 -18.56
C PRO A 446 -21.64 -21.51 -18.01
N LEU A 447 -21.23 -21.29 -16.76
CA LEU A 447 -20.45 -22.24 -15.97
C LEU A 447 -21.40 -23.28 -15.36
N ILE A 448 -21.20 -24.56 -15.70
CA ILE A 448 -22.09 -25.66 -15.31
C ILE A 448 -21.39 -26.64 -14.35
N ASN A 449 -22.19 -27.37 -13.58
CA ASN A 449 -21.75 -28.45 -12.68
C ASN A 449 -20.63 -28.04 -11.69
N PRO A 450 -20.85 -27.02 -10.83
CA PRO A 450 -19.86 -26.66 -9.83
C PRO A 450 -19.63 -27.79 -8.82
N THR A 451 -18.39 -27.95 -8.38
CA THR A 451 -18.08 -28.68 -7.13
C THR A 451 -18.33 -27.73 -5.96
N ILE A 452 -19.21 -28.13 -5.05
CA ILE A 452 -19.54 -27.34 -3.86
C ILE A 452 -18.63 -27.74 -2.70
N ASN A 453 -17.97 -26.76 -2.10
CA ASN A 453 -17.17 -26.95 -0.89
C ASN A 453 -17.63 -25.98 0.21
N TYR A 454 -18.20 -26.51 1.29
CA TYR A 454 -18.64 -25.71 2.43
C TYR A 454 -17.44 -25.11 3.18
N CYS A 455 -17.60 -23.88 3.67
CA CYS A 455 -16.56 -23.12 4.37
C CYS A 455 -16.63 -23.39 5.88
N HIS A 456 -15.64 -24.09 6.43
CA HIS A 456 -15.61 -24.44 7.85
C HIS A 456 -14.69 -23.53 8.70
N HIS A 457 -14.47 -22.27 8.27
CA HIS A 457 -13.70 -21.27 9.01
C HIS A 457 -12.30 -21.74 9.47
N GLY A 458 -11.63 -22.57 8.68
CA GLY A 458 -10.30 -23.10 9.01
C GLY A 458 -10.31 -24.29 9.98
N ASP A 459 -11.49 -24.83 10.34
CA ASP A 459 -11.56 -26.10 11.07
C ASP A 459 -11.05 -27.24 10.17
N SER A 460 -9.92 -27.83 10.57
CA SER A 460 -9.31 -28.98 9.89
C SER A 460 -10.11 -30.28 10.04
N ASN A 461 -11.02 -30.36 11.02
CA ASN A 461 -11.84 -31.55 11.30
C ASN A 461 -13.31 -31.14 11.53
N PRO A 462 -13.98 -30.56 10.52
CA PRO A 462 -15.34 -30.11 10.68
C PRO A 462 -16.25 -31.29 11.01
N ILE A 463 -17.04 -31.14 12.08
CA ILE A 463 -18.06 -32.13 12.47
C ILE A 463 -19.36 -32.00 11.68
N SER A 464 -19.57 -30.84 11.04
CA SER A 464 -20.76 -30.52 10.24
C SER A 464 -20.43 -30.70 8.76
N ASP A 465 -21.28 -31.39 8.02
CA ASP A 465 -21.15 -31.55 6.56
C ASP A 465 -21.55 -30.28 5.78
N VAL A 466 -22.15 -29.31 6.46
CA VAL A 466 -22.64 -28.05 5.88
C VAL A 466 -22.15 -26.82 6.65
N SER A 467 -22.20 -25.68 6.00
CA SER A 467 -21.91 -24.35 6.55
C SER A 467 -22.83 -23.31 5.91
N ASN A 468 -22.92 -22.12 6.50
CA ASN A 468 -23.66 -21.00 5.91
C ASN A 468 -22.94 -20.39 4.69
N ALA A 469 -21.68 -20.72 4.44
CA ALA A 469 -20.97 -20.28 3.25
C ALA A 469 -20.40 -21.46 2.46
N ALA A 470 -20.40 -21.33 1.13
CA ALA A 470 -19.87 -22.35 0.25
C ALA A 470 -19.12 -21.74 -0.94
N TRP A 471 -18.05 -22.42 -1.35
CA TRP A 471 -17.36 -22.20 -2.60
C TRP A 471 -18.01 -23.03 -3.70
N HIS A 472 -18.41 -22.37 -4.79
CA HIS A 472 -18.80 -22.99 -6.05
C HIS A 472 -17.58 -23.00 -6.96
N ASN A 473 -16.99 -24.18 -7.18
CA ASN A 473 -15.73 -24.33 -7.89
C ASN A 473 -15.95 -24.90 -9.28
N PHE A 474 -15.40 -24.22 -10.28
CA PHE A 474 -15.45 -24.62 -11.69
C PHE A 474 -14.02 -24.87 -12.16
N LYS A 475 -13.73 -26.11 -12.56
CA LYS A 475 -12.48 -26.44 -13.25
C LYS A 475 -12.56 -25.91 -14.68
N LEU A 476 -11.53 -25.20 -15.10
CA LEU A 476 -11.43 -24.66 -16.45
C LEU A 476 -10.25 -25.29 -17.20
N ASP A 477 -10.32 -25.26 -18.51
CA ASP A 477 -9.22 -25.49 -19.43
C ASP A 477 -8.61 -24.15 -19.87
N ALA A 478 -7.30 -24.14 -20.14
CA ALA A 478 -6.56 -22.92 -20.51
C ALA A 478 -7.11 -22.22 -21.78
N ILE A 479 -7.81 -22.95 -22.65
CA ILE A 479 -8.42 -22.40 -23.87
C ILE A 479 -9.71 -21.60 -23.59
N GLU A 480 -10.39 -21.87 -22.48
CA GLU A 480 -11.64 -21.19 -22.09
C GLU A 480 -11.36 -19.78 -21.53
N ILE A 481 -10.13 -19.55 -21.06
CA ILE A 481 -9.72 -18.30 -20.43
C ILE A 481 -8.30 -17.89 -20.89
N PRO A 482 -8.15 -17.46 -22.15
CA PRO A 482 -6.87 -16.99 -22.67
C PRO A 482 -6.41 -15.70 -21.96
N PRO A 483 -5.14 -15.27 -22.09
CA PRO A 483 -4.67 -14.07 -21.41
C PRO A 483 -5.46 -12.83 -21.84
N GLY A 484 -5.83 -11.97 -20.89
CA GLY A 484 -6.60 -10.77 -21.16
C GLY A 484 -7.69 -10.49 -20.14
N THR A 485 -8.69 -9.73 -20.55
CA THR A 485 -9.80 -9.29 -19.70
C THR A 485 -11.02 -10.16 -19.95
N HIS A 486 -11.58 -10.72 -18.88
CA HIS A 486 -12.78 -11.55 -18.93
C HIS A 486 -13.93 -10.94 -18.13
N ARG A 487 -15.13 -11.11 -18.68
CA ARG A 487 -16.37 -10.70 -18.04
C ARG A 487 -16.92 -11.87 -17.23
N ILE A 488 -17.21 -11.62 -15.96
CA ILE A 488 -17.88 -12.57 -15.07
C ILE A 488 -19.22 -11.97 -14.67
N GLU A 489 -20.26 -12.80 -14.62
CA GLU A 489 -21.59 -12.42 -14.14
C GLU A 489 -22.11 -13.46 -13.15
N ALA A 490 -22.74 -13.01 -12.07
CA ALA A 490 -23.39 -13.88 -11.09
C ALA A 490 -24.86 -13.48 -10.94
N ILE A 491 -25.77 -14.37 -11.32
CA ILE A 491 -27.19 -14.09 -11.45
C ILE A 491 -27.96 -14.94 -10.44
N LEU A 492 -28.63 -14.31 -9.49
CA LEU A 492 -29.59 -14.99 -8.63
C LEU A 492 -30.92 -15.16 -9.39
N LEU A 493 -31.25 -16.40 -9.75
CA LEU A 493 -32.52 -16.74 -10.40
C LEU A 493 -33.63 -16.86 -9.39
N ASN A 494 -33.36 -17.58 -8.30
CA ASN A 494 -34.31 -17.78 -7.22
C ASN A 494 -33.58 -17.98 -5.89
N ARG A 495 -34.00 -17.25 -4.85
CA ARG A 495 -33.58 -17.45 -3.47
C ARG A 495 -34.40 -18.58 -2.86
N HIS A 496 -33.79 -19.41 -2.01
CA HIS A 496 -34.54 -20.42 -1.27
C HIS A 496 -35.67 -19.75 -0.44
N PRO A 497 -36.95 -20.14 -0.61
CA PRO A 497 -38.09 -19.38 -0.09
C PRO A 497 -38.21 -19.37 1.43
N GLN A 498 -37.48 -20.24 2.12
CA GLN A 498 -37.45 -20.28 3.59
C GLN A 498 -36.36 -19.39 4.21
N LEU A 499 -35.45 -18.82 3.40
CA LEU A 499 -34.41 -17.92 3.89
C LEU A 499 -34.90 -16.48 3.89
N ALA A 500 -34.81 -15.84 5.05
CA ALA A 500 -35.14 -14.43 5.23
C ALA A 500 -33.94 -13.50 5.02
N CYS A 501 -32.72 -14.03 5.03
CA CYS A 501 -31.49 -13.28 4.77
C CYS A 501 -31.14 -13.27 3.28
N ASP A 502 -30.41 -12.23 2.90
CA ASP A 502 -29.87 -12.06 1.57
C ASP A 502 -28.78 -13.09 1.25
N LEU A 503 -28.65 -13.44 -0.04
CA LEU A 503 -27.52 -14.20 -0.55
C LEU A 503 -26.42 -13.23 -0.97
N VAL A 504 -25.22 -13.37 -0.40
CA VAL A 504 -24.12 -12.43 -0.65
C VAL A 504 -22.98 -13.12 -1.38
N LEU A 505 -22.57 -12.58 -2.53
CA LEU A 505 -21.33 -12.98 -3.20
C LEU A 505 -20.17 -12.22 -2.58
N THR A 506 -19.25 -12.92 -1.92
CA THR A 506 -18.15 -12.27 -1.18
C THR A 506 -16.83 -12.31 -1.93
N ASP A 507 -16.58 -13.37 -2.69
CA ASP A 507 -15.29 -13.58 -3.35
C ASP A 507 -15.48 -14.23 -4.74
N ILE A 508 -14.65 -13.81 -5.69
CA ILE A 508 -14.51 -14.43 -7.01
C ILE A 508 -13.03 -14.53 -7.28
N GLU A 509 -12.56 -15.75 -7.56
CA GLU A 509 -11.13 -16.04 -7.66
C GLU A 509 -10.82 -17.04 -8.75
N LEU A 510 -9.76 -16.74 -9.51
CA LEU A 510 -9.13 -17.69 -10.40
C LEU A 510 -7.80 -18.14 -9.78
N VAL A 511 -7.74 -19.41 -9.42
CA VAL A 511 -6.56 -20.06 -8.86
C VAL A 511 -5.81 -20.78 -9.98
N VAL A 512 -4.53 -20.45 -10.13
CA VAL A 512 -3.63 -21.01 -11.14
C VAL A 512 -2.48 -21.72 -10.42
N ILE A 513 -2.43 -23.05 -10.52
CA ILE A 513 -1.41 -23.90 -9.88
C ILE A 513 -0.57 -24.59 -10.95
N TYR A 514 0.73 -24.33 -10.96
CA TYR A 514 1.72 -24.93 -11.86
C TYR A 514 2.45 -26.12 -11.25
N THR A 515 2.55 -26.16 -9.91
CA THR A 515 3.26 -27.19 -9.13
C THR A 515 2.48 -27.54 -7.89
#